data_AF-A0A6I1NAT8-F1
#
_entry.id   AF-A0A6I1NAT8-F1
#
_cell.length_a   1.000
_cell.length_b   1.000
_cell.length_c   1.000
_cell.angle_alpha   90.00
_cell.angle_beta   90.00
_cell.angle_gamma   90.00
#
_symmetry.space_group_name_H-M   'P 1'
#
loop_
_entity.id
_entity.type
_entity.pdbx_description
1 polymer ?
#
loop_
_entity_poly.entity_id
_entity_poly.type
_entity_poly.pdbx_seq_one_letter_code
_entity_poly.pdbx_strand_id
1 'polypeptide(L)'
;MPFEKQGQDALDAVINIRVTKAEKARLLEDADLAALSMSELVRRRYFGRPILASADQAMIRELRRLGGLLKHIHNESGGVLHRDTAAALAAIKAYIEMLSHDRQKN
;
A
#
# COMPACT_ATOMS: atom_id res chain seq x y z
N MET A 1 3.04 10.65 14.56
CA MET A 1 2.99 10.12 15.94
C MET A 1 3.05 8.59 15.83
N PRO A 2 3.96 7.87 16.53
CA PRO A 2 4.30 6.49 16.17
C PRO A 2 3.36 5.39 16.70
N PHE A 3 2.26 5.73 17.38
CA PHE A 3 1.36 4.74 18.00
C PHE A 3 -0.11 4.96 17.65
N GLU A 4 -0.42 5.15 16.37
CA GLU A 4 -1.80 5.20 15.90
C GLU A 4 -2.38 3.77 15.86
N LYS A 5 -3.57 3.57 16.42
CA LYS A 5 -4.22 2.25 16.56
C LYS A 5 -4.51 1.65 15.18
N GLN A 6 -3.74 0.64 14.76
CA GLN A 6 -3.96 -0.07 13.50
C GLN A 6 -4.83 -1.33 13.72
N GLY A 7 -6.16 -1.17 13.64
CA GLY A 7 -7.12 -2.29 13.69
C GLY A 7 -8.37 -2.02 14.54
N GLN A 8 -9.36 -2.91 14.46
CA GLN A 8 -10.58 -2.84 15.27
C GLN A 8 -10.24 -3.05 16.77
N ASP A 9 -9.40 -4.03 17.07
CA ASP A 9 -8.95 -4.36 18.43
C ASP A 9 -7.54 -3.83 18.72
N ALA A 10 -7.28 -3.47 19.98
CA ALA A 10 -5.95 -3.10 20.44
C ALA A 10 -5.07 -4.34 20.59
N LEU A 11 -3.76 -4.22 20.32
CA LEU A 11 -2.81 -5.28 20.61
C LEU A 11 -2.58 -5.36 22.13
N ASP A 12 -2.73 -6.54 22.71
CA ASP A 12 -2.69 -6.79 24.16
C ASP A 12 -1.60 -7.78 24.59
N ALA A 13 -0.93 -8.45 23.64
CA ALA A 13 0.13 -9.43 23.88
C ALA A 13 1.43 -9.12 23.12
N VAL A 14 2.56 -9.59 23.64
CA VAL A 14 3.91 -9.37 23.07
C VAL A 14 4.65 -10.69 22.87
N ILE A 15 5.34 -10.82 21.73
CA ILE A 15 6.22 -11.94 21.42
C ILE A 15 7.67 -11.44 21.43
N ASN A 16 8.54 -12.06 22.24
CA ASN A 16 9.98 -11.77 22.26
C ASN A 16 10.73 -12.80 21.41
N ILE A 17 11.41 -12.34 20.36
CA ILE A 17 12.13 -13.21 19.40
C ILE A 17 13.63 -12.89 19.48
N ARG A 18 14.46 -13.93 19.62
CA ARG A 18 15.91 -13.79 19.51
C ARG A 18 16.31 -13.80 18.03
N VAL A 19 17.07 -12.79 17.63
CA VAL A 19 17.61 -12.64 16.28
C VAL A 19 19.06 -12.21 16.37
N THR A 20 19.83 -12.50 15.32
CA THR A 20 21.16 -11.94 15.12
C THR A 20 21.08 -10.43 14.88
N LYS A 21 22.22 -9.73 15.05
CA LYS A 21 22.30 -8.30 14.75
C LYS A 21 22.01 -8.01 13.27
N ALA A 22 22.47 -8.87 12.37
CA ALA A 22 22.27 -8.73 10.92
C ALA A 22 20.79 -8.87 10.55
N GLU A 23 20.08 -9.86 11.11
CA GLU A 23 18.64 -10.03 10.90
C GLU A 23 17.84 -8.83 11.40
N LYS A 24 18.21 -8.30 12.58
CA LYS A 24 17.56 -7.09 13.12
C LYS A 24 17.76 -5.88 12.22
N ALA A 25 18.97 -5.69 11.68
CA ALA A 25 19.26 -4.57 10.77
C ALA A 25 18.42 -4.67 9.48
N ARG A 26 18.35 -5.87 8.88
CA ARG A 26 17.51 -6.11 7.69
C ARG A 26 16.02 -5.88 7.97
N LEU A 27 15.52 -6.31 9.13
CA LEU A 27 14.12 -6.06 9.53
C LEU A 27 13.81 -4.57 9.66
N LEU A 28 14.76 -3.78 10.16
CA LEU A 28 14.61 -2.34 10.28
C LEU A 28 14.54 -1.68 8.90
N GLU A 29 15.47 -2.02 8.00
CA GLU A 29 15.50 -1.50 6.63
C GLU A 29 14.21 -1.84 5.85
N ASP A 30 13.77 -3.10 5.90
CA ASP A 30 12.51 -3.53 5.28
C ASP A 30 11.30 -2.75 5.83
N ALA A 31 11.28 -2.49 7.14
CA ALA A 31 10.19 -1.78 7.81
C ALA A 31 10.18 -0.30 7.39
N ASP A 32 11.34 0.34 7.33
CA ASP A 32 11.52 1.73 6.90
C ASP A 32 11.07 1.91 5.44
N LEU A 33 11.47 1.01 4.54
CA LEU A 33 11.04 1.02 3.13
C LEU A 33 9.52 0.88 2.98
N ALA A 34 8.86 0.16 3.88
CA ALA A 34 7.41 -0.03 3.90
C ALA A 34 6.66 1.05 4.70
N ALA A 35 7.37 1.97 5.38
CA ALA A 35 6.81 2.89 6.36
C ALA A 35 5.96 2.18 7.45
N LEU A 36 6.44 1.02 7.91
CA LEU A 36 5.84 0.22 8.98
C LEU A 36 6.78 0.19 10.19
N SER A 37 6.27 -0.17 11.37
CA SER A 37 7.14 -0.61 12.46
C SER A 37 7.66 -2.03 12.17
N MET A 38 8.80 -2.42 12.74
CA MET A 38 9.31 -3.79 12.63
C MET A 38 8.27 -4.83 13.08
N SER A 39 7.55 -4.56 14.18
CA SER A 39 6.51 -5.45 14.69
C SER A 39 5.35 -5.59 13.71
N GLU A 40 4.92 -4.49 13.07
CA GLU A 40 3.86 -4.54 12.07
C GLU A 40 4.32 -5.27 10.80
N LEU A 41 5.55 -5.04 10.34
CA LEU A 41 6.13 -5.79 9.23
C LEU A 41 6.10 -7.31 9.50
N VAL A 42 6.58 -7.73 10.67
CA VAL A 42 6.61 -9.15 11.08
C VAL A 42 5.19 -9.73 11.16
N ARG A 43 4.25 -9.02 11.79
CA ARG A 43 2.84 -9.44 11.85
C ARG A 43 2.22 -9.59 10.47
N ARG A 44 2.46 -8.64 9.57
CA ARG A 44 1.95 -8.72 8.20
C ARG A 44 2.50 -9.92 7.46
N ARG A 45 3.82 -10.16 7.53
CA ARG A 45 4.44 -11.37 6.95
C ARG A 45 3.82 -12.65 7.51
N TYR A 46 3.69 -12.75 8.84
CA TYR A 46 3.18 -13.95 9.51
C TYR A 46 1.69 -14.24 9.20
N PHE A 47 0.84 -13.20 9.21
CA PHE A 47 -0.60 -13.33 8.95
C PHE A 47 -0.98 -13.14 7.47
N GLY A 48 -0.01 -13.16 6.54
CA GLY A 48 -0.26 -13.07 5.10
C GLY A 48 -0.88 -11.75 4.63
N ARG A 49 -0.64 -10.64 5.35
CA ARG A 49 -1.15 -9.32 4.98
C ARG A 49 -0.20 -8.63 3.99
N PRO A 50 -0.70 -7.90 2.98
CA PRO A 50 0.14 -7.23 1.99
C PRO A 50 1.10 -6.19 2.61
N ILE A 51 2.33 -6.17 2.11
CA ILE A 51 3.36 -5.17 2.43
C ILE A 51 3.69 -4.40 1.15
N LEU A 52 3.47 -3.09 1.19
CA LEU A 52 3.71 -2.19 0.06
C LEU A 52 4.80 -1.20 0.46
N ALA A 53 5.66 -0.83 -0.49
CA ALA A 53 6.60 0.26 -0.26
C ALA A 53 5.87 1.56 0.08
N SER A 54 6.50 2.43 0.85
CA SER A 54 6.00 3.79 1.06
C SER A 54 5.80 4.54 -0.27
N ALA A 55 6.74 4.39 -1.20
CA ALA A 55 6.65 4.97 -2.55
C ALA A 55 5.46 4.43 -3.34
N ASP A 56 5.25 3.11 -3.35
CA ASP A 56 4.11 2.47 -4.03
C ASP A 56 2.79 2.91 -3.41
N GLN A 57 2.73 3.02 -2.07
CA GLN A 57 1.54 3.55 -1.39
C GLN A 57 1.25 5.00 -1.78
N ALA A 58 2.29 5.85 -1.89
CA ALA A 58 2.14 7.22 -2.35
C ALA A 58 1.67 7.30 -3.81
N MET A 59 2.24 6.48 -4.69
CA MET A 59 1.85 6.39 -6.09
C MET A 59 0.40 5.92 -6.24
N ILE A 60 -0.01 4.88 -5.50
CA ILE A 60 -1.40 4.39 -5.51
C ILE A 60 -2.37 5.48 -5.04
N ARG A 61 -2.02 6.28 -4.03
CA ARG A 61 -2.87 7.42 -3.61
C ARG A 61 -3.06 8.42 -4.73
N GLU A 62 -1.99 8.76 -5.44
CA GLU A 62 -2.04 9.71 -6.55
C GLU A 62 -2.82 9.16 -7.76
N LEU A 63 -2.61 7.90 -8.12
CA LEU A 63 -3.38 7.22 -9.16
C LEU A 63 -4.89 7.19 -8.84
N ARG A 64 -5.27 6.96 -7.58
CA ARG A 64 -6.67 7.04 -7.13
C ARG A 64 -7.23 8.45 -7.24
N ARG A 65 -6.44 9.47 -6.89
CA ARG A 65 -6.83 10.89 -7.04
C ARG A 65 -7.09 11.23 -8.50
N LEU A 66 -6.18 10.85 -9.40
CA LEU A 66 -6.33 11.05 -10.85
C LEU A 66 -7.56 10.33 -11.41
N GLY A 67 -7.81 9.09 -10.98
CA GLY A 67 -9.02 8.36 -11.36
C GLY A 67 -10.31 9.06 -10.90
N GLY A 68 -10.30 9.67 -9.71
CA GLY A 68 -11.41 10.50 -9.21
C GLY A 68 -11.66 11.73 -10.10
N LEU A 69 -10.59 12.43 -10.49
CA LEU A 69 -10.67 13.59 -11.38
C LEU A 69 -11.20 13.23 -12.77
N LEU A 70 -10.74 12.10 -13.34
CA LEU A 70 -11.25 11.62 -14.63
C LEU A 70 -12.74 11.27 -14.60
N LYS A 71 -13.20 10.63 -13.51
CA LYS A 71 -14.63 10.37 -13.31
C LYS A 71 -15.44 11.66 -13.21
N HIS A 72 -14.90 12.66 -12.52
CA HIS A 72 -15.54 13.97 -12.40
C HIS A 72 -15.70 14.65 -13.76
N ILE A 73 -14.62 14.76 -14.54
CA ILE A 73 -14.65 15.33 -15.91
C ILE A 73 -15.63 14.56 -16.82
N HIS A 74 -15.65 13.23 -16.73
CA HIS A 74 -16.58 12.40 -17.50
C HIS A 74 -18.04 12.79 -17.22
N ASN A 75 -18.40 12.97 -15.95
CA ASN A 75 -19.75 13.35 -15.54
C ASN A 75 -20.09 14.79 -15.96
N GLU A 76 -19.17 15.73 -15.75
CA GLU A 76 -19.38 17.15 -16.11
C GLU A 76 -19.52 17.38 -17.63
N SER A 77 -18.78 16.60 -18.42
CA SER A 77 -18.85 16.64 -19.88
C SER A 77 -20.02 15.85 -20.46
N GLY A 78 -20.86 15.19 -19.64
CA GLY A 78 -21.92 14.32 -20.11
C GLY A 78 -21.42 13.13 -20.93
N GLY A 79 -20.19 12.67 -20.69
CA GLY A 79 -19.61 11.51 -21.36
C GLY A 79 -19.15 11.75 -22.81
N VAL A 80 -18.95 13.01 -23.23
CA VAL A 80 -18.42 13.35 -24.57
C VAL A 80 -17.14 12.58 -24.88
N LEU A 81 -16.26 12.41 -23.88
CA LEU A 81 -15.00 11.68 -23.98
C LEU A 81 -15.08 10.25 -23.39
N HIS A 82 -16.23 9.58 -23.48
CA HIS A 82 -16.44 8.30 -22.78
C HIS A 82 -15.40 7.22 -23.11
N ARG A 83 -14.93 7.13 -24.36
CA ARG A 83 -13.93 6.13 -24.76
C ARG A 83 -12.56 6.42 -24.12
N ASP A 84 -12.12 7.67 -24.19
CA ASP A 84 -10.81 8.08 -23.67
C ASP A 84 -10.78 8.02 -22.15
N THR A 85 -11.85 8.48 -21.50
CA THR A 85 -11.99 8.42 -20.04
C THR A 85 -12.07 6.97 -19.54
N ALA A 86 -12.77 6.08 -20.26
CA ALA A 86 -12.80 4.65 -19.92
C ALA A 86 -11.42 3.99 -20.10
N ALA A 87 -10.71 4.28 -21.20
CA ALA A 87 -9.38 3.73 -21.46
C ALA A 87 -8.37 4.19 -20.39
N ALA A 88 -8.38 5.48 -20.04
CA ALA A 88 -7.52 6.04 -18.99
C ALA A 88 -7.82 5.42 -17.61
N LEU A 89 -9.09 5.25 -17.26
CA LEU A 89 -9.48 4.59 -16.01
C LEU A 89 -9.06 3.11 -15.96
N ALA A 90 -9.17 2.39 -17.09
CA ALA A 90 -8.70 1.02 -17.20
C ALA A 90 -7.18 0.92 -17.02
N ALA A 91 -6.42 1.83 -17.62
CA ALA A 91 -4.97 1.91 -17.45
C ALA A 91 -4.58 2.20 -16.00
N ILE A 92 -5.21 3.21 -15.36
CA ILE A 92 -4.98 3.52 -13.94
C ILE A 92 -5.26 2.31 -13.05
N LYS A 93 -6.35 1.59 -13.30
CA LYS A 93 -6.69 0.38 -12.56
C LYS A 93 -5.59 -0.69 -12.70
N ALA A 94 -5.16 -0.97 -13.93
CA ALA A 94 -4.12 -1.96 -14.20
C ALA A 94 -2.80 -1.61 -13.50
N TYR A 95 -2.40 -0.34 -13.50
CA TYR A 95 -1.19 0.10 -12.80
C TYR A 95 -1.30 -0.03 -11.28
N ILE A 96 -2.46 0.29 -10.69
CA ILE A 96 -2.69 0.08 -9.25
C ILE A 96 -2.58 -1.41 -8.91
N GLU A 97 -3.16 -2.29 -9.74
CA GLU A 97 -3.09 -3.73 -9.54
C GLU A 97 -1.64 -4.22 -9.63
N MET A 98 -0.88 -3.77 -10.63
CA MET A 98 0.55 -4.11 -10.77
C MET A 98 1.37 -3.70 -9.54
N LEU A 99 1.26 -2.44 -9.11
CA LEU A 99 1.97 -1.93 -7.92
C LEU A 99 1.53 -2.64 -6.63
N SER A 100 0.31 -3.16 -6.58
CA SER A 100 -0.20 -3.90 -5.42
C SER A 100 0.35 -5.33 -5.34
N HIS A 101 0.77 -5.92 -6.46
CA HIS A 101 1.25 -7.29 -6.58
C HIS A 101 2.78 -7.41 -6.66
N ASP A 102 3.49 -6.42 -7.20
CA ASP A 102 4.94 -6.48 -7.51
C ASP A 102 5.84 -6.74 -6.29
N ARG A 103 5.34 -6.55 -5.06
CA ARG A 103 6.07 -6.88 -3.83
C ARG A 103 5.50 -8.03 -3.01
N GLN A 104 4.42 -8.67 -3.44
CA GLN A 104 3.86 -9.84 -2.73
C GLN A 104 4.63 -11.14 -3.02
N LYS A 105 5.59 -11.12 -3.96
CA LYS A 105 6.33 -12.30 -4.44
C LYS A 105 7.74 -12.49 -3.84
N ASN A 106 8.20 -11.58 -2.97
CA ASN A 106 9.48 -11.68 -2.25
C ASN A 106 9.25 -11.69 -0.74
#